data_AF-A0A2K3IYS2-F1
#
_entry.id   AF-A0A2K3IYS2-F1
#
_cell.length_a   1.000
_cell.length_b   1.000
_cell.length_c   1.000
_cell.angle_alpha   90.00
_cell.angle_beta   90.00
_cell.angle_gamma   90.00
#
_symmetry.space_group_name_H-M   'P 1'
#
loop_
_entity.id
_entity.type
_entity.pdbx_description
1 polymer ?
#
loop_
_entity_poly.entity_id
_entity_poly.type
_entity_poly.pdbx_seq_one_letter_code
_entity_poly.pdbx_strand_id
1 'polypeptide(L)'
;LILVIGILSDKNIDEMLEIITSVADLVIVTKSSNERACNPVVLKDKVLKAGFKKEIIAKEKLNDAIAYAKSVAKKDDLILITGSLFTVGDARYILT
;
A
#
# COMPACT_ATOMS: atom_id res chain seq x y z
N LEU A 1 8.49 0.36 9.79
CA LEU A 1 7.87 -0.38 8.66
C LEU A 1 7.24 0.60 7.67
N ILE A 2 7.69 0.59 6.42
CA ILE A 2 7.06 1.30 5.31
C ILE A 2 6.16 0.29 4.57
N LEU A 3 4.86 0.51 4.62
CA LEU A 3 3.86 -0.37 4.01
C LEU A 3 3.46 0.15 2.63
N VAL A 4 3.68 -0.62 1.58
CA VAL A 4 3.10 -0.38 0.24
C VAL A 4 1.94 -1.34 0.05
N ILE A 5 0.72 -0.83 -0.09
CA ILE A 5 -0.49 -1.66 -0.10
C ILE A 5 -1.42 -1.30 -1.25
N GLY A 6 -1.84 -2.35 -1.96
CA GLY A 6 -2.90 -2.29 -2.97
C GLY A 6 -3.87 -3.43 -2.75
N ILE A 7 -5.18 -3.13 -2.72
CA ILE A 7 -6.25 -4.08 -2.40
C ILE A 7 -7.30 -4.03 -3.52
N LEU A 8 -7.90 -5.18 -3.84
CA LEU A 8 -9.05 -5.22 -4.75
C LEU A 8 -10.30 -4.65 -4.07
N SER A 9 -11.16 -3.96 -4.83
CA SER A 9 -12.34 -3.25 -4.34
C SER A 9 -13.43 -4.15 -3.75
N ASP A 10 -13.40 -5.43 -4.08
CA ASP A 10 -14.36 -6.46 -3.65
C ASP A 10 -13.97 -7.19 -2.36
N LYS A 11 -12.85 -6.83 -1.74
CA LYS A 11 -12.41 -7.41 -0.46
C LYS A 11 -12.98 -6.67 0.76
N ASN A 12 -12.85 -7.28 1.94
CA ASN A 12 -13.09 -6.61 3.22
C ASN A 12 -11.95 -5.62 3.54
N ILE A 13 -11.91 -4.50 2.81
CA ILE A 13 -10.82 -3.52 2.87
C ILE A 13 -10.70 -2.92 4.28
N ASP A 14 -11.82 -2.60 4.94
CA ASP A 14 -11.79 -1.87 6.20
C ASP A 14 -11.12 -2.70 7.31
N GLU A 15 -11.53 -3.96 7.49
CA GLU A 15 -10.91 -4.89 8.46
C GLU A 15 -9.42 -5.15 8.13
N MET A 16 -9.10 -5.34 6.85
CA MET A 16 -7.71 -5.53 6.42
C MET A 16 -6.83 -4.32 6.78
N LEU A 17 -7.32 -3.10 6.56
CA LEU A 17 -6.56 -1.89 6.84
C LEU A 17 -6.40 -1.68 8.34
N GLU A 18 -7.44 -1.91 9.15
CA GLU A 18 -7.33 -1.85 10.62
C GLU A 18 -6.21 -2.76 11.16
N ILE A 19 -6.16 -4.00 10.68
CA ILE A 19 -5.16 -4.97 11.13
C ILE A 19 -3.77 -4.61 10.59
N ILE A 20 -3.62 -4.43 9.28
CA ILE A 20 -2.31 -4.34 8.62
C ILE A 20 -1.63 -3.00 8.92
N THR A 21 -2.38 -1.89 8.93
CA THR A 21 -1.78 -0.55 9.09
C THR A 21 -1.32 -0.28 10.52
N SER A 22 -1.80 -1.04 11.51
CA SER A 22 -1.47 -0.88 12.93
C SER A 22 0.03 -0.96 13.25
N VAL A 23 0.80 -1.70 12.45
CA VAL A 23 2.25 -1.89 12.61
C VAL A 23 3.11 -1.01 11.69
N ALA A 24 2.49 -0.16 10.86
CA ALA A 24 3.19 0.68 9.91
C ALA A 24 3.63 2.03 10.53
N ASP A 25 4.72 2.57 10.02
CA ASP A 25 5.20 3.93 10.29
C ASP A 25 4.81 4.90 9.18
N LEU A 26 4.76 4.38 7.96
CA LEU A 26 4.34 5.08 6.74
C LEU A 26 3.48 4.11 5.92
N VAL A 27 2.34 4.59 5.44
CA VAL A 27 1.47 3.82 4.52
C VAL A 27 1.47 4.48 3.16
N ILE A 28 1.81 3.71 2.13
CA ILE A 28 1.76 4.09 0.72
C ILE A 28 0.67 3.25 0.07
N VAL A 29 -0.47 3.85 -0.22
CA VAL A 29 -1.57 3.19 -0.93
C VAL A 29 -1.38 3.33 -2.43
N THR A 30 -1.61 2.24 -3.16
CA THR A 30 -1.42 2.19 -4.60
C THR A 30 -2.38 1.21 -5.28
N LYS A 31 -2.33 1.17 -6.62
CA LYS A 31 -3.18 0.35 -7.46
C LYS A 31 -2.32 -0.69 -8.21
N SER A 32 -2.78 -1.93 -8.25
CA SER A 32 -2.22 -2.97 -9.12
C SER A 32 -2.75 -2.82 -10.55
N SER A 33 -2.21 -3.62 -11.47
CA SER A 33 -2.65 -3.72 -12.86
C SER A 33 -4.08 -4.27 -13.02
N ASN A 34 -4.65 -4.86 -11.97
CA ASN A 34 -5.98 -5.44 -12.00
C ASN A 34 -7.08 -4.37 -12.11
N GLU A 35 -8.07 -4.59 -12.97
CA GLU A 35 -9.20 -3.68 -13.16
C GLU A 35 -10.02 -3.45 -11.88
N ARG A 36 -10.12 -4.46 -11.01
CA ARG A 36 -10.81 -4.39 -9.72
C ARG A 36 -9.97 -3.74 -8.63
N ALA A 37 -8.75 -3.29 -8.91
CA ALA A 37 -7.95 -2.65 -7.88
C ALA A 37 -8.61 -1.36 -7.38
N CYS A 38 -8.72 -1.24 -6.06
CA CYS A 38 -9.34 -0.08 -5.42
C CYS A 38 -8.56 1.20 -5.73
N ASN A 39 -9.28 2.31 -5.88
CA ASN A 39 -8.65 3.60 -6.12
C ASN A 39 -7.76 3.99 -4.91
N PRO A 40 -6.50 4.41 -5.12
CA PRO A 40 -5.60 4.77 -4.03
C PRO A 40 -6.11 5.90 -3.13
N VAL A 41 -6.85 6.87 -3.67
CA VAL A 41 -7.47 7.94 -2.87
C VAL A 41 -8.53 7.35 -1.94
N VAL A 42 -9.35 6.42 -2.42
CA VAL A 42 -10.33 5.71 -1.59
C VAL A 42 -9.66 4.87 -0.51
N LEU A 43 -8.56 4.18 -0.85
CA LEU A 43 -7.76 3.44 0.14
C LEU A 43 -7.19 4.38 1.20
N LYS A 44 -6.66 5.55 0.82
CA LYS A 44 -6.15 6.55 1.76
C LYS A 44 -7.23 6.99 2.75
N ASP A 45 -8.43 7.29 2.26
CA ASP A 45 -9.55 7.69 3.12
C ASP A 45 -9.95 6.56 4.09
N LYS A 46 -9.91 5.31 3.64
CA LYS A 46 -10.18 4.15 4.52
C LYS A 46 -9.08 3.94 5.55
N VAL A 47 -7.81 4.14 5.21
CA VAL A 47 -6.69 4.11 6.17
C VAL A 47 -6.87 5.18 7.25
N LEU A 48 -7.29 6.40 6.87
CA LEU A 48 -7.61 7.46 7.82
C LEU A 48 -8.78 7.07 8.74
N LYS A 49 -9.84 6.47 8.20
CA LYS A 49 -11.01 6.01 8.97
C LYS A 49 -10.67 4.85 9.92
N ALA A 50 -9.72 4.00 9.55
CA ALA A 50 -9.18 2.93 10.39
C ALA A 50 -8.34 3.47 11.58
N GLY A 51 -8.21 4.79 11.72
CA GLY A 51 -7.55 5.43 12.87
C GLY A 51 -6.04 5.55 12.73
N PHE A 52 -5.48 5.33 11.54
CA PHE A 52 -4.05 5.54 11.29
C PHE A 52 -3.73 7.05 11.29
N LYS A 53 -2.82 7.46 12.18
CA LYS A 53 -2.51 8.89 12.44
C LYS A 53 -1.17 9.36 11.88
N LYS A 54 -0.37 8.46 11.30
CA LYS A 54 0.92 8.80 10.72
C LYS A 54 0.76 9.17 9.25
N GLU A 55 1.88 9.33 8.54
CA GLU A 55 1.88 9.75 7.15
C GLU A 55 1.27 8.71 6.21
N ILE A 56 0.40 9.16 5.30
CA ILE A 56 -0.24 8.34 4.27
C ILE A 56 -0.08 9.00 2.90
N ILE A 57 0.55 8.27 1.98
CA ILE A 57 0.83 8.72 0.62
C ILE A 57 0.01 7.88 -0.36
N ALA A 58 -0.65 8.54 -1.31
CA ALA A 58 -1.34 7.87 -2.41
C ALA A 58 -0.49 7.98 -3.69
N LYS A 59 -0.28 6.86 -4.38
CA LYS A 59 0.40 6.80 -5.68
C LYS A 59 -0.41 5.93 -6.62
N GLU A 60 -0.76 6.47 -7.78
CA GLU A 60 -1.56 5.73 -8.78
C GLU A 60 -0.85 4.49 -9.31
N LYS A 61 0.47 4.58 -9.55
CA LYS A 61 1.26 3.46 -10.10
C LYS A 61 2.09 2.80 -9.01
N LEU A 62 2.12 1.47 -9.03
CA LEU A 62 2.94 0.68 -8.12
C LEU A 62 4.44 1.00 -8.26
N ASN A 63 4.94 1.29 -9.48
CA ASN A 63 6.32 1.74 -9.69
C ASN A 63 6.65 2.99 -8.88
N ASP A 64 5.75 3.98 -8.89
CA ASP A 64 5.94 5.25 -8.20
C ASP A 64 5.87 5.06 -6.67
N ALA A 65 5.00 4.15 -6.21
CA ALA A 65 4.91 3.76 -4.82
C ALA A 65 6.21 3.10 -4.32
N ILE A 66 6.75 2.15 -5.09
CA ILE A 66 8.01 1.45 -4.78
C ILE A 66 9.18 2.43 -4.81
N ALA A 67 9.28 3.28 -5.83
CA ALA A 67 10.34 4.27 -5.95
C ALA A 67 10.30 5.25 -4.77
N TYR A 68 9.12 5.74 -4.40
CA TYR A 68 8.96 6.61 -3.24
C TYR A 68 9.35 5.89 -1.93
N ALA A 69 8.87 4.66 -1.71
CA ALA A 69 9.23 3.86 -0.53
C ALA A 69 10.75 3.70 -0.40
N LYS A 70 11.45 3.37 -1.49
CA LYS A 70 12.91 3.26 -1.52
C LYS A 70 13.61 4.59 -1.26
N SER A 71 13.05 5.70 -1.73
CA SER A 71 13.66 7.03 -1.56
C SER A 71 13.62 7.56 -0.12
N VAL A 72 12.63 7.13 0.67
CA VAL A 72 12.45 7.58 2.06
C VAL A 72 12.94 6.55 3.09
N ALA A 73 13.16 5.30 2.68
CA ALA A 73 13.66 4.23 3.54
C ALA A 73 15.12 4.47 3.95
N LYS A 74 15.39 4.24 5.24
CA LYS A 74 16.74 4.20 5.82
C LYS A 74 17.26 2.76 5.82
N LYS A 75 18.55 2.60 6.15
CA LYS A 75 19.25 1.31 6.13
C LYS A 75 18.55 0.20 6.94
N ASP A 76 17.95 0.56 8.07
CA ASP A 76 17.32 -0.38 8.99
C ASP A 76 15.78 -0.45 8.84
N ASP A 77 15.22 0.25 7.83
CA ASP A 77 13.79 0.19 7.54
C ASP A 77 13.42 -1.06 6.74
N LEU A 78 12.23 -1.60 7.03
CA LEU A 78 11.60 -2.64 6.23
C LEU A 78 10.55 -2.03 5.31
N ILE A 79 10.63 -2.31 4.01
CA ILE A 79 9.56 -2.05 3.04
C ILE A 79 8.77 -3.34 2.85
N LEU A 80 7.46 -3.32 3.14
CA LEU A 80 6.54 -4.44 2.92
C LEU A 80 5.54 -4.10 1.81
N ILE A 81 5.55 -4.89 0.73
CA ILE A 81 4.57 -4.77 -0.36
C ILE A 81 3.51 -5.87 -0.19
N THR A 82 2.24 -5.51 -0.02
CA THR A 82 1.17 -6.49 0.29
C THR A 82 -0.24 -6.02 -0.15
N GLY A 83 -1.29 -6.73 0.28
CA GLY A 83 -2.72 -6.41 0.11
C GLY A 83 -3.44 -7.31 -0.89
N SER A 84 -2.80 -7.64 -2.01
CA SER A 84 -3.37 -8.56 -3.00
C SER A 84 -2.30 -9.36 -3.74
N LEU A 85 -2.70 -10.53 -4.25
CA LEU A 85 -1.84 -11.35 -5.11
C LEU A 85 -1.41 -10.59 -6.36
N PHE A 86 -2.27 -9.73 -6.90
CA PHE A 86 -1.94 -8.89 -8.06
C PHE A 86 -0.91 -7.83 -7.70
N THR A 87 -1.04 -7.15 -6.56
CA THR A 87 -0.06 -6.16 -6.08
C THR A 87 1.32 -6.79 -5.91
N VAL A 88 1.38 -7.97 -5.28
CA VAL A 88 2.64 -8.70 -5.09
C VAL A 88 3.16 -9.24 -6.42
N GLY A 89 2.29 -9.75 -7.29
CA GLY A 89 2.65 -10.25 -8.62
C GLY A 89 3.27 -9.16 -9.50
N ASP A 90 2.63 -8.01 -9.58
CA ASP A 90 3.16 -6.84 -10.28
C ASP A 90 4.49 -6.40 -9.65
N ALA A 91 4.57 -6.31 -8.32
CA ALA A 91 5.79 -5.92 -7.63
C ALA A 91 6.96 -6.86 -7.94
N ARG A 92 6.71 -8.18 -8.02
CA ARG A 92 7.72 -9.14 -8.45
C ARG A 92 8.21 -8.81 -9.85
N TYR A 93 7.30 -8.64 -10.82
CA TYR A 93 7.67 -8.28 -12.19
C TYR A 93 8.46 -6.96 -12.30
N ILE A 94 8.15 -5.98 -11.45
CA ILE A 94 8.84 -4.67 -11.44
C ILE A 94 10.25 -4.78 -10.84
N LEU A 95 10.44 -5.68 -9.89
CA LEU A 95 11.66 -5.80 -9.09
C LEU A 95 12.64 -6.89 -9.60
N THR A 96 12.21 -7.72 -10.56
CA THR A 96 13.02 -8.80 -11.16
C THR A 96 13.13 -8.60 -12.65
#